data_AF-A0A3S4JXY0-F1
#
_entry.id   AF-A0A3S4JXY0-F1
#
_cell.length_a   1.000
_cell.length_b   1.000
_cell.length_c   1.000
_cell.angle_alpha   90.00
_cell.angle_beta   90.00
_cell.angle_gamma   90.00
#
_symmetry.space_group_name_H-M   'P 1'
#
loop_
_entity.id
_entity.type
_entity.pdbx_description
1 polymer ?
#
loop_
_entity_poly.entity_id
_entity_poly.type
_entity_poly.pdbx_seq_one_letter_code
_entity_poly.pdbx_strand_id
1 'polypeptide(L)'
;MLTRFYAGHVIEVLAARAEHDWHAYLFNGITQWWLPGETQWQRLSIAASEIEHPGNHIIRLDKTTWQQIADRPEVTSVLSEWQKMPSSKTFPPCAQRLMVIKALKKAERLELERPEDRILYALFFLNGERKIPESGALARATSP
;
A
#
# COMPACT_ATOMS: atom_id res chain seq x y z
N MET A 1 9.44 0.13 -20.78
CA MET A 1 9.87 1.01 -19.67
C MET A 1 8.74 1.06 -18.64
N LEU A 2 8.53 -0.03 -17.89
CA LEU A 2 7.18 -0.41 -17.42
C LEU A 2 7.01 -0.60 -15.89
N THR A 3 7.96 -0.20 -15.05
CA THR A 3 7.98 -0.70 -13.65
C THR A 3 8.20 0.37 -12.57
N ARG A 4 7.97 1.67 -12.86
CA ARG A 4 8.11 2.73 -11.85
C ARG A 4 6.90 2.93 -10.92
N PHE A 5 5.91 2.04 -10.98
CA PHE A 5 4.74 2.07 -10.10
C PHE A 5 4.68 0.85 -9.17
N TYR A 6 5.83 0.34 -8.72
CA TYR A 6 5.81 -0.46 -7.50
C TYR A 6 5.34 0.43 -6.35
N ALA A 7 4.46 -0.11 -5.52
CA ALA A 7 3.91 0.61 -4.38
C ALA A 7 5.07 1.16 -3.54
N GLY A 8 5.04 2.45 -3.20
CA GLY A 8 6.21 3.14 -2.63
C GLY A 8 6.80 2.45 -1.41
N HIS A 9 5.96 1.83 -0.58
CA HIS A 9 6.38 1.05 0.59
C HIS A 9 7.25 -0.17 0.23
N VAL A 10 7.05 -0.78 -0.94
CA VAL A 10 7.88 -1.91 -1.41
C VAL A 10 9.29 -1.45 -1.69
N ILE A 11 9.45 -0.32 -2.38
CA ILE A 11 10.79 0.20 -2.72
C ILE A 11 11.54 0.61 -1.46
N GLU A 12 10.87 1.23 -0.48
CA GLU A 12 11.48 1.55 0.82
C GLU A 12 12.01 0.30 1.52
N VAL A 13 11.19 -0.76 1.59
CA VAL A 13 11.59 -2.02 2.23
C VAL A 13 12.72 -2.69 1.47
N LEU A 14 12.66 -2.76 0.14
CA LEU A 14 13.73 -3.39 -0.67
C LEU A 14 15.04 -2.59 -0.62
N ALA A 15 14.97 -1.25 -0.61
CA ALA A 15 16.14 -0.39 -0.55
C ALA A 15 16.91 -0.54 0.77
N ALA A 16 16.22 -0.83 1.87
CA ALA A 16 16.80 -1.06 3.18
C ALA A 16 17.54 -2.40 3.31
N ARG A 17 17.52 -3.26 2.27
CA ARG A 17 18.09 -4.61 2.29
C ARG A 17 19.44 -4.72 1.59
N ALA A 18 20.37 -3.82 1.90
CA ALA A 18 21.70 -3.77 1.28
C ALA A 18 22.56 -5.01 1.56
N GLU A 19 22.19 -5.79 2.57
CA GLU A 19 22.80 -7.07 2.97
C GLU A 19 22.49 -8.23 2.01
N HIS A 20 21.56 -8.07 1.07
CA HIS A 20 21.13 -9.14 0.17
C HIS A 20 21.80 -9.08 -1.20
N ASP A 21 22.15 -10.26 -1.73
CA ASP A 21 22.91 -10.44 -2.97
C ASP A 21 22.25 -9.80 -4.20
N TRP A 22 20.91 -9.89 -4.25
CA TRP A 22 20.10 -9.32 -5.32
C TRP A 22 20.01 -7.78 -5.26
N HIS A 23 20.39 -7.13 -4.14
CA HIS A 23 20.28 -5.69 -3.96
C HIS A 23 21.16 -4.92 -4.95
N ALA A 24 22.40 -5.37 -5.13
CA ALA A 24 23.34 -4.81 -6.10
C ALA A 24 22.78 -4.83 -7.54
N TYR A 25 22.03 -5.87 -7.89
CA TYR A 25 21.40 -5.98 -9.21
C TYR A 25 20.16 -5.10 -9.34
N LEU A 26 19.32 -5.04 -8.29
CA LEU A 26 18.07 -4.26 -8.31
C LEU A 26 18.33 -2.76 -8.37
N PHE A 27 19.32 -2.27 -7.61
CA PHE A 27 19.63 -0.84 -7.47
C PHE A 27 20.96 -0.46 -8.14
N ASN A 28 21.47 -1.28 -9.07
CA ASN A 28 22.77 -1.06 -9.71
C ASN A 28 22.98 0.39 -10.19
N GLY A 29 23.88 1.14 -9.52
CA GLY A 29 24.16 2.55 -9.81
C GLY A 29 23.07 3.55 -9.41
N ILE A 30 21.97 3.09 -8.83
CA ILE A 30 20.86 3.91 -8.34
C ILE A 30 21.10 4.24 -6.86
N THR A 31 21.53 5.47 -6.59
CA THR A 31 21.77 5.97 -5.23
C THR A 31 20.57 6.74 -4.66
N GLN A 32 19.61 7.10 -5.52
CA GLN A 32 18.46 7.91 -5.15
C GLN A 32 17.21 7.45 -5.91
N TRP A 33 16.08 7.44 -5.21
CA TRP A 33 14.76 7.16 -5.78
C TRP A 33 13.75 8.22 -5.36
N TRP A 34 12.77 8.49 -6.20
CA TRP A 34 11.71 9.46 -5.93
C TRP A 34 10.38 8.73 -5.72
N LEU A 35 9.76 8.97 -4.56
CA LEU A 35 8.48 8.39 -4.18
C LEU A 35 7.40 9.49 -4.16
N PRO A 36 6.16 9.18 -4.59
CA PRO A 36 5.05 10.11 -4.46
C PRO A 36 4.66 10.22 -2.97
N GLY A 37 4.97 11.35 -2.33
CA GLY A 37 4.48 11.67 -0.98
C GLY A 37 3.07 12.24 -1.01
N GLU A 38 2.51 12.59 0.15
CA GLU A 38 1.12 13.09 0.24
C GLU A 38 0.90 14.43 -0.44
N THR A 39 1.89 15.32 -0.38
CA THR A 39 1.83 16.69 -0.91
C THR A 39 2.94 17.00 -1.90
N GLN A 40 4.08 16.29 -1.81
CA GLN A 40 5.24 16.50 -2.65
C GLN A 40 6.00 15.20 -2.85
N TRP A 41 6.83 15.15 -3.89
CA TRP A 41 7.77 14.06 -4.11
C TRP A 41 8.77 13.98 -2.96
N GLN A 42 9.00 12.78 -2.45
CA GLN A 42 9.96 12.50 -1.39
C GLN A 42 11.14 11.73 -1.95
N ARG A 43 12.36 12.15 -1.58
CA ARG A 43 13.60 11.50 -2.00
C ARG A 43 13.96 10.40 -1.01
N LEU A 44 14.11 9.17 -1.52
CA LEU A 44 14.68 8.03 -0.81
C LEU A 44 16.15 7.89 -1.21
N SER A 45 17.05 7.89 -0.22
CA SER A 45 18.46 7.53 -0.42
C SER A 45 18.60 6.01 -0.36
N ILE A 46 19.29 5.43 -1.34
CA ILE A 46 19.55 3.99 -1.40
C ILE A 46 21.02 3.78 -1.07
N ALA A 47 21.30 2.97 -0.05
CA ALA A 47 22.65 2.59 0.32
C ALA A 47 23.31 1.75 -0.78
N ALA A 48 24.64 1.82 -0.88
CA ALA A 48 25.35 0.86 -1.71
C ALA A 48 25.17 -0.56 -1.14
N SER A 49 25.14 -1.55 -2.03
CA SER A 49 25.12 -2.96 -1.62
C SER A 49 26.34 -3.27 -0.76
N GLU A 50 26.14 -4.02 0.33
CA GLU A 50 27.22 -4.49 1.20
C GLU A 50 27.99 -5.66 0.58
N ILE A 51 27.41 -6.30 -0.45
CA ILE A 51 28.02 -7.42 -1.16
C ILE A 51 28.80 -6.90 -2.36
N GLU A 52 30.12 -7.07 -2.32
CA GLU A 52 31.07 -6.61 -3.33
C GLU A 52 31.02 -7.44 -4.63
N HIS A 53 30.78 -8.75 -4.51
CA HIS A 53 30.76 -9.69 -5.63
C HIS A 53 29.44 -10.46 -5.66
N PRO A 54 28.36 -9.84 -6.16
CA PRO A 54 27.06 -10.47 -6.09
C PRO A 54 26.95 -11.65 -7.06
N GLY A 55 26.40 -12.76 -6.61
CA GLY A 55 26.37 -14.03 -7.35
C GLY A 55 25.00 -14.38 -7.95
N ASN A 56 23.93 -13.78 -7.43
CA ASN A 56 22.55 -14.13 -7.75
C ASN A 56 21.66 -12.90 -7.87
N HIS A 57 20.97 -12.80 -9.01
CA HIS A 57 20.02 -11.73 -9.32
C HIS A 57 18.57 -12.07 -8.94
N ILE A 58 18.31 -13.29 -8.45
CA ILE A 58 16.96 -13.72 -8.05
C ILE A 58 16.62 -13.09 -6.71
N ILE A 59 15.59 -12.24 -6.69
CA ILE A 59 15.06 -11.64 -5.47
C ILE A 59 14.39 -12.75 -4.63
N ARG A 60 15.06 -13.13 -3.55
CA ARG A 60 14.52 -14.02 -2.52
C ARG A 60 14.22 -13.19 -1.30
N LEU A 61 12.94 -13.15 -0.93
CA LEU A 61 12.48 -12.44 0.25
C LEU A 61 12.28 -13.44 1.37
N ASP A 62 12.88 -13.18 2.52
CA ASP A 62 12.54 -13.91 3.73
C ASP A 62 11.09 -13.59 4.14
N LYS A 63 10.55 -14.40 5.05
CA LYS A 63 9.16 -14.27 5.51
C LYS A 63 8.84 -12.88 6.09
N THR A 64 9.79 -12.28 6.81
CA THR A 64 9.61 -10.97 7.47
C THR A 64 9.57 -9.86 6.43
N THR A 65 10.50 -9.87 5.47
CA THR A 65 10.53 -8.91 4.37
C THR A 65 9.29 -9.07 3.47
N TRP A 66 8.86 -10.30 3.19
CA TRP A 66 7.61 -10.57 2.48
C TRP A 66 6.39 -9.98 3.21
N GLN A 67 6.28 -10.17 4.53
CA GLN A 67 5.19 -9.62 5.33
C GLN A 67 5.16 -8.08 5.36
N GLN A 68 6.33 -7.43 5.25
CA GLN A 68 6.43 -5.97 5.21
C GLN A 68 5.96 -5.38 3.88
N ILE A 69 6.14 -6.09 2.77
CA ILE A 69 5.71 -5.63 1.45
C ILE A 69 4.34 -6.13 1.05
N ALA A 70 3.91 -7.26 1.61
CA ALA A 70 2.60 -7.84 1.36
C ALA A 70 1.49 -6.89 1.81
N ASP A 71 0.39 -6.91 1.06
CA ASP A 71 -0.77 -6.09 1.37
C ASP A 71 -1.33 -6.47 2.73
N ARG A 72 -1.68 -5.46 3.53
CA ARG A 72 -2.45 -5.68 4.76
C ARG A 72 -3.78 -6.37 4.39
N PRO A 73 -4.30 -7.28 5.21
CA PRO A 73 -5.58 -7.95 4.95
C PRO A 73 -6.71 -6.98 4.59
N GLU A 74 -6.78 -5.84 5.27
CA GLU A 74 -7.76 -4.77 5.00
C GLU A 74 -7.67 -4.21 3.57
N VAL A 75 -6.46 -4.05 3.02
CA VAL A 75 -6.25 -3.57 1.63
C VAL A 75 -6.82 -4.59 0.65
N THR A 76 -6.52 -5.87 0.86
CA THR A 76 -7.01 -6.96 0.01
C THR A 76 -8.54 -7.04 0.07
N SER A 77 -9.13 -6.97 1.27
CA SER A 77 -10.59 -7.03 1.46
C SER A 77 -11.30 -5.84 0.81
N VAL A 78 -10.85 -4.61 1.02
CA VAL A 78 -11.46 -3.43 0.39
C VAL A 78 -11.31 -3.49 -1.12
N LEU A 79 -10.13 -3.88 -1.62
CA LEU A 79 -9.88 -3.96 -3.05
C LEU A 79 -10.78 -5.00 -3.72
N SER A 80 -10.92 -6.19 -3.13
CA SER A 80 -11.77 -7.26 -3.70
C SER A 80 -13.24 -6.86 -3.76
N GLU A 81 -13.75 -6.14 -2.76
CA GLU A 81 -15.13 -5.66 -2.78
C GLU A 81 -15.33 -4.48 -3.73
N TRP A 82 -14.43 -3.50 -3.70
CA TRP A 82 -14.55 -2.32 -4.56
C TRP A 82 -14.43 -2.66 -6.05
N GLN A 83 -13.61 -3.65 -6.42
CA GLN A 83 -13.48 -4.12 -7.80
C GLN A 83 -14.78 -4.71 -8.38
N LYS A 84 -15.71 -5.14 -7.53
CA LYS A 84 -17.05 -5.58 -7.98
C LYS A 84 -17.96 -4.40 -8.31
N MET A 85 -17.61 -3.19 -7.89
CA MET A 85 -18.44 -1.99 -8.01
C MET A 85 -18.10 -1.20 -9.30
N PRO A 86 -19.06 -0.52 -9.93
CA PRO A 86 -18.81 0.27 -11.14
C PRO A 86 -17.81 1.42 -10.93
N SER A 87 -17.78 1.99 -9.73
CA SER A 87 -16.89 3.11 -9.34
C SER A 87 -15.40 2.78 -9.45
N SER A 88 -15.02 1.50 -9.40
CA SER A 88 -13.62 1.07 -9.56
C SER A 88 -13.16 1.04 -11.02
N LYS A 89 -14.09 0.85 -11.97
CA LYS A 89 -13.79 0.57 -13.39
C LYS A 89 -13.18 1.77 -14.11
N THR A 90 -13.33 2.98 -13.58
CA THR A 90 -12.70 4.22 -14.08
C THR A 90 -11.22 4.32 -13.75
N PHE A 91 -10.68 3.45 -12.88
CA PHE A 91 -9.28 3.47 -12.47
C PHE A 91 -8.55 2.21 -12.95
N PRO A 92 -7.29 2.31 -13.43
CA PRO A 92 -6.47 1.13 -13.70
C PRO A 92 -6.08 0.40 -12.40
N PRO A 93 -5.71 -0.89 -12.44
CA PRO A 93 -5.47 -1.71 -11.23
C PRO A 93 -4.48 -1.10 -10.23
N CYS A 94 -3.36 -0.54 -10.70
CA CYS A 94 -2.38 0.11 -9.82
C CYS A 94 -2.96 1.35 -9.12
N ALA A 95 -3.78 2.14 -9.82
CA ALA A 95 -4.43 3.30 -9.23
C ALA A 95 -5.52 2.89 -8.24
N GLN A 96 -6.26 1.81 -8.52
CA GLN A 96 -7.25 1.27 -7.59
C GLN A 96 -6.61 0.92 -6.24
N ARG A 97 -5.49 0.17 -6.26
CA ARG A 97 -4.78 -0.21 -5.03
C ARG A 97 -4.29 1.01 -4.24
N LEU A 98 -3.77 2.03 -4.92
CA LEU A 98 -3.34 3.29 -4.27
C LEU A 98 -4.52 4.05 -3.63
N MET A 99 -5.68 4.06 -4.30
CA MET A 99 -6.90 4.69 -3.77
C MET A 99 -7.39 3.98 -2.51
N VAL A 100 -7.35 2.64 -2.48
CA VAL A 100 -7.70 1.84 -1.30
C VAL A 100 -6.79 2.18 -0.12
N ILE A 101 -5.47 2.19 -0.33
CA ILE A 101 -4.51 2.56 0.72
C ILE A 101 -4.77 3.97 1.26
N LYS A 102 -5.06 4.92 0.37
CA LYS A 102 -5.39 6.30 0.76
C LYS A 102 -6.67 6.36 1.59
N ALA A 103 -7.69 5.59 1.22
CA ALA A 103 -8.95 5.53 1.95
C ALA A 103 -8.76 4.92 3.36
N LEU A 104 -7.99 3.83 3.47
CA LEU A 104 -7.67 3.21 4.77
C LEU A 104 -6.80 4.11 5.65
N LYS A 105 -5.77 4.76 5.11
CA LYS A 105 -5.00 5.78 5.86
C LYS A 105 -5.88 6.92 6.38
N LYS A 106 -6.95 7.27 5.64
CA LYS A 106 -7.90 8.27 6.09
C LYS A 106 -8.80 7.75 7.22
N ALA A 107 -9.20 6.47 7.16
CA ALA A 107 -9.90 5.80 8.26
C ALA A 107 -9.06 5.75 9.54
N GLU A 108 -7.76 5.43 9.43
CA GLU A 108 -6.82 5.43 10.56
C GLU A 108 -6.68 6.81 11.20
N ARG A 109 -6.60 7.88 10.40
CA ARG A 109 -6.57 9.27 10.90
C ARG A 109 -7.86 9.72 11.59
N LEU A 110 -8.97 9.04 11.33
CA LEU A 110 -10.23 9.25 12.02
C LEU A 110 -10.35 8.41 13.29
N GLU A 111 -9.26 7.76 13.71
CA GLU A 111 -9.17 6.94 14.93
C GLU A 111 -10.21 5.80 14.95
N LEU A 112 -10.65 5.34 13.77
CA LEU A 112 -11.46 4.13 13.69
C LEU A 112 -10.60 2.95 14.15
N GLU A 113 -10.88 2.39 15.33
CA GLU A 113 -10.03 1.35 15.92
C GLU A 113 -10.29 -0.03 15.30
N ARG A 114 -11.54 -0.30 14.91
CA ARG A 114 -11.96 -1.61 14.41
C ARG A 114 -11.65 -1.76 12.92
N PRO A 115 -11.02 -2.87 12.49
CA PRO A 115 -10.77 -3.14 11.07
C PRO A 115 -12.05 -3.12 10.23
N GLU A 116 -13.18 -3.60 10.77
CA GLU A 116 -14.46 -3.62 10.05
C GLU A 116 -14.94 -2.19 9.72
N ASP A 117 -14.81 -1.27 10.68
CA ASP A 117 -15.21 0.14 10.52
C ASP A 117 -14.32 0.84 9.49
N ARG A 118 -13.01 0.52 9.47
CA ARG A 118 -12.07 1.04 8.47
C ARG A 118 -12.38 0.56 7.07
N ILE A 119 -12.68 -0.73 6.91
CA ILE A 119 -13.07 -1.33 5.63
C ILE A 119 -14.35 -0.68 5.12
N LEU A 120 -15.36 -0.54 5.99
CA LEU A 120 -16.64 0.08 5.63
C LEU A 120 -16.46 1.54 5.21
N TYR A 121 -15.72 2.32 6.02
CA TYR A 121 -15.38 3.71 5.70
C TYR A 121 -14.68 3.82 4.33
N ALA A 122 -13.69 2.96 4.08
CA ALA A 122 -12.94 2.99 2.83
C ALA A 122 -13.84 2.73 1.62
N LEU A 123 -14.74 1.75 1.69
CA LEU A 123 -15.70 1.46 0.60
C LEU A 123 -16.64 2.64 0.32
N PHE A 124 -17.19 3.27 1.36
CA PHE A 124 -18.01 4.48 1.19
C PHE A 124 -17.23 5.63 0.55
N PHE A 125 -16.03 5.90 1.05
CA PHE A 125 -15.16 6.94 0.52
C PHE A 125 -14.84 6.72 -0.97
N LEU A 126 -14.54 5.48 -1.36
CA LEU A 126 -14.18 5.11 -2.73
C LEU A 126 -15.37 5.19 -3.71
N ASN A 127 -16.60 5.00 -3.22
CA ASN A 127 -17.81 5.16 -4.01
C ASN A 127 -18.27 6.62 -4.18
N GLY A 128 -17.53 7.58 -3.64
CA GLY A 128 -17.88 9.00 -3.71
C GLY A 128 -18.92 9.42 -2.64
N GLU A 129 -19.28 8.51 -1.74
CA GLU A 129 -20.12 8.82 -0.58
C GLU A 129 -19.26 9.51 0.48
N ARG A 130 -19.25 10.84 0.45
CA ARG A 130 -18.49 11.68 1.41
C ARG A 130 -19.10 11.71 2.81
N LYS A 131 -20.23 11.04 3.03
CA LYS A 131 -20.89 10.98 4.34
C LYS A 131 -20.42 9.71 5.03
N ILE A 132 -19.73 9.89 6.15
CA ILE A 132 -19.56 8.85 7.15
C ILE A 132 -20.97 8.34 7.46
N PRO A 133 -21.28 7.04 7.33
CA PRO A 133 -22.53 6.52 7.86
C PRO A 133 -22.53 6.89 9.34
N GLU A 134 -23.49 7.70 9.77
CA GLU A 134 -23.63 8.05 11.17
C GLU A 134 -23.65 6.74 11.96
N SER A 135 -22.64 6.54 12.81
CA SER A 135 -22.52 5.41 13.74
C SER A 135 -23.58 5.50 14.86
N GLY A 136 -24.81 5.81 14.48
CA GLY A 136 -26.03 5.79 15.27
C GLY A 136 -27.13 4.93 14.64
N ALA A 137 -26.98 4.49 13.38
CA ALA A 137 -27.97 3.62 12.73
C ALA A 137 -27.89 2.14 13.15
N LEU A 138 -26.73 1.68 13.66
CA LEU A 138 -26.56 0.29 14.12
C LEU A 138 -26.97 0.07 15.59
N ALA A 139 -27.23 1.13 16.36
CA ALA A 139 -27.61 1.02 17.78
C ALA A 139 -29.13 1.06 18.04
N ARG A 140 -29.98 1.21 17.01
CA ARG A 140 -31.45 1.32 17.17
C ARG A 140 -32.27 0.24 16.50
N ALA A 141 -31.64 -0.83 16.00
CA ALA A 141 -32.34 -1.99 15.48
C ALA A 141 -32.11 -3.23 16.36
N THR A 142 -32.31 -3.09 17.67
CA THR A 142 -32.62 -4.21 18.58
C THR A 142 -33.16 -3.62 19.88
N SER A 143 -34.48 -3.49 19.96
CA SER A 143 -35.25 -3.91 21.12
C SER A 143 -36.75 -3.85 20.81
N PRO A 144 -37.52 -4.90 21.13
CA PRO A 144 -38.97 -4.98 20.93
C PRO A 144 -39.77 -4.08 21.88
#